data_AF-A0A970N7T7-F1
#
_entry.id   AF-A0A970N7T7-F1
#
_cell.length_a   1.000
_cell.length_b   1.000
_cell.length_c   1.000
_cell.angle_alpha   90.00
_cell.angle_beta   90.00
_cell.angle_gamma   90.00
#
_symmetry.space_group_name_H-M   'P 1'
#
loop_
_entity.id
_entity.type
_entity.pdbx_description
1 polymer ?
#
loop_
_entity_poly.entity_id
_entity_poly.type
_entity_poly.pdbx_seq_one_letter_code
_entity_poly.pdbx_strand_id
1 'polypeptide(L)'
;MALHVVNSGSFPRPLPAEEERRCLERYHNQGDINARNRLIEHNLRLVAHIIKKYYSSVRDQDDLISIGTIGLIKAVNTFDYAKGARLATYASRCIE
;
A
#
# COMPACT_ATOMS: atom_id res chain seq x y z
N MET A 1 -8.23 -11.03 -22.97
CA MET A 1 -7.96 -11.33 -21.54
C MET A 1 -7.72 -10.00 -20.85
N ALA A 2 -8.67 -9.61 -20.01
CA ALA A 2 -8.75 -8.31 -19.39
C ALA A 2 -7.98 -8.28 -18.07
N LEU A 3 -7.16 -7.25 -17.89
CA LEU A 3 -7.06 -6.42 -16.68
C LEU A 3 -6.10 -5.27 -16.99
N HIS A 4 -6.59 -4.32 -17.79
CA HIS A 4 -6.07 -2.96 -17.75
C HIS A 4 -6.42 -2.39 -16.37
N VAL A 5 -5.46 -2.34 -15.45
CA VAL A 5 -5.57 -1.52 -14.24
C VAL A 5 -4.37 -0.59 -14.07
N VAL A 6 -3.86 -0.07 -15.19
CA VAL A 6 -3.10 1.18 -15.17
C VAL A 6 -4.06 2.33 -15.45
N ASN A 7 -4.96 2.61 -14.51
CA ASN A 7 -5.70 3.86 -14.54
C ASN A 7 -4.70 5.00 -14.30
N SER A 8 -4.31 5.59 -15.42
CA SER A 8 -3.58 6.85 -15.57
C SER A 8 -4.05 7.92 -14.59
N GLY A 9 -3.09 8.54 -13.88
CA GLY A 9 -3.22 9.88 -13.32
C GLY A 9 -3.35 9.97 -11.80
N SER A 10 -2.22 10.16 -11.13
CA SER A 10 -2.08 10.51 -9.70
C SER A 10 -2.60 9.46 -8.72
N PHE A 11 -1.69 8.64 -8.19
CA PHE A 11 -1.93 7.95 -6.93
C PHE A 11 -2.44 8.96 -5.89
N PRO A 12 -3.52 8.63 -5.16
CA PRO A 12 -4.12 9.56 -4.22
C PRO A 12 -3.10 9.96 -3.16
N ARG A 13 -3.21 11.20 -2.67
CA ARG A 13 -2.32 11.71 -1.64
C ARG A 13 -2.42 10.80 -0.40
N PRO A 14 -1.33 10.58 0.35
CA PRO A 14 -1.37 9.77 1.56
C PRO A 14 -2.49 10.26 2.47
N LEU A 15 -3.24 9.31 3.05
CA LEU A 15 -4.30 9.64 3.99
C LEU A 15 -3.70 10.43 5.17
N PRO A 16 -4.42 11.44 5.69
CA PRO A 16 -4.04 12.06 6.94
C PRO A 16 -4.08 11.00 8.05
N ALA A 17 -3.20 11.15 9.05
CA ALA A 17 -3.02 10.16 10.11
C ALA A 17 -4.34 9.81 10.86
N GLU A 18 -5.27 10.75 10.95
CA GLU A 18 -6.58 10.54 11.56
C GLU A 18 -7.50 9.63 10.71
N GLU A 19 -7.59 9.86 9.40
CA GLU A 19 -8.37 8.99 8.50
C GLU A 19 -7.71 7.62 8.33
N GLU A 20 -6.38 7.54 8.35
CA GLU A 20 -5.64 6.27 8.33
C GLU A 20 -6.01 5.43 9.55
N ARG A 21 -5.97 6.01 10.76
CA ARG A 21 -6.40 5.35 12.00
C ARG A 21 -7.84 4.88 11.91
N ARG A 22 -8.74 5.75 11.46
CA ARG A 22 -10.15 5.42 11.33
C ARG A 22 -10.40 4.26 10.36
N CYS A 23 -9.65 4.20 9.25
CA CYS A 23 -9.71 3.07 8.32
C CYS A 23 -9.16 1.79 8.96
N LEU A 24 -8.06 1.86 9.69
CA LEU A 24 -7.47 0.72 10.39
C LEU A 24 -8.38 0.19 11.49
N GLU A 25 -9.01 1.07 12.26
CA GLU A 25 -10.00 0.70 13.28
C GLU A 25 -11.21 0.02 12.65
N ARG A 26 -11.73 0.56 11.54
CA ARG A 26 -12.84 -0.08 10.80
C ARG A 26 -12.45 -1.44 10.25
N TYR A 27 -11.24 -1.58 9.72
CA TYR A 27 -10.77 -2.85 9.20
C TYR A 27 -10.60 -3.89 10.31
N HIS A 28 -9.95 -3.53 11.42
CA HIS A 28 -9.72 -4.45 12.55
C HIS A 28 -10.99 -4.77 13.34
N ASN A 29 -11.88 -3.82 13.55
CA ASN A 29 -13.10 -4.03 14.34
C ASN A 29 -14.26 -4.61 13.53
N GLN A 30 -14.39 -4.24 12.25
CA GLN A 30 -15.57 -4.57 11.43
C GLN A 30 -15.23 -5.42 10.21
N GLY A 31 -13.94 -5.69 9.93
CA GLY A 31 -13.53 -6.40 8.72
C GLY A 31 -13.81 -5.61 7.44
N ASP A 32 -13.90 -4.27 7.52
CA ASP A 32 -14.29 -3.42 6.39
C ASP A 32 -13.24 -3.47 5.26
N ILE A 33 -13.56 -4.22 4.21
CA ILE A 33 -12.70 -4.42 3.03
C ILE A 33 -12.49 -3.09 2.28
N ASN A 34 -13.46 -2.17 2.30
CA ASN A 34 -13.31 -0.88 1.66
C ASN A 34 -12.27 -0.02 2.39
N ALA A 35 -12.26 -0.07 3.73
CA ALA A 35 -11.24 0.60 4.53
C ALA A 35 -9.84 0.05 4.21
N ARG A 36 -9.71 -1.27 4.07
CA ARG A 36 -8.45 -1.92 3.64
C ARG A 36 -8.02 -1.46 2.25
N ASN A 37 -8.92 -1.49 1.28
CA ASN A 37 -8.60 -1.10 -0.10
C ASN A 37 -8.16 0.37 -0.16
N ARG A 38 -8.85 1.26 0.57
CA ARG A 38 -8.46 2.67 0.67
C ARG A 38 -7.05 2.83 1.25
N LEU A 39 -6.71 2.08 2.31
CA LEU A 39 -5.35 2.09 2.85
C LEU A 39 -4.30 1.63 1.82
N ILE A 40 -4.61 0.58 1.05
CA ILE A 40 -3.71 0.07 0.01
C ILE A 40 -3.54 1.10 -1.11
N GLU A 41 -4.62 1.62 -1.68
CA GLU A 41 -4.59 2.54 -2.82
C GLU A 41 -3.80 3.83 -2.53
N HIS A 42 -3.98 4.39 -1.33
CA HIS A 42 -3.25 5.58 -0.89
C HIS A 42 -1.76 5.32 -0.62
N ASN A 43 -1.37 4.06 -0.41
CA ASN A 43 0.01 3.65 -0.17
C ASN A 43 0.67 2.98 -1.40
N LEU A 44 -0.05 2.71 -2.49
CA LEU A 44 0.53 2.16 -3.73
C LEU A 44 1.63 3.06 -4.33
N ARG A 45 1.52 4.38 -4.14
CA ARG A 45 2.57 5.33 -4.57
C ARG A 45 3.92 5.03 -3.91
N LEU A 46 3.91 4.56 -2.67
CA LEU A 46 5.12 4.20 -1.94
C LEU A 46 5.81 3.01 -2.60
N VAL A 47 5.05 1.97 -2.97
CA VAL A 47 5.57 0.80 -3.70
C VAL A 47 6.25 1.25 -5.00
N ALA A 48 5.54 2.02 -5.83
CA ALA A 48 6.09 2.51 -7.09
C ALA A 48 7.37 3.35 -6.88
N HIS A 49 7.42 4.16 -5.81
CA HIS A 49 8.60 4.96 -5.49
C HIS A 49 9.79 4.11 -5.03
N ILE A 50 9.55 3.09 -4.19
CA ILE A 50 10.58 2.16 -3.71
C ILE A 50 11.13 1.37 -4.88
N ILE A 51 10.27 0.73 -5.69
CA ILE A 51 10.70 -0.08 -6.84
C ILE A 51 11.47 0.75 -7.88
N LYS A 52 11.09 2.02 -8.11
CA LYS A 52 11.83 2.91 -9.02
C LYS A 52 13.30 3.11 -8.62
N LYS A 53 13.65 2.91 -7.35
CA LYS A 53 15.03 2.99 -6.84
C LYS A 53 15.85 1.74 -7.18
N TYR A 54 15.20 0.58 -7.37
CA TYR A 54 15.84 -0.64 -7.82
C TYR A 54 16.03 -0.51 -9.34
N TYR A 55 17.27 -0.27 -9.78
CA TYR A 55 17.62 -0.22 -11.20
C TYR A 55 17.50 -1.62 -11.81
N SER A 56 16.30 -1.95 -12.28
CA SER A 56 15.95 -3.24 -12.90
C SER A 56 15.26 -2.99 -14.24
N SER A 57 15.28 -3.97 -15.16
CA SER A 57 14.68 -3.78 -16.49
C SER A 57 13.16 -3.59 -16.37
N VAL A 58 12.51 -3.07 -17.41
CA VAL A 58 11.04 -2.82 -17.42
C VAL A 58 10.26 -4.08 -17.07
N ARG A 59 10.75 -5.27 -17.46
CA ARG A 59 10.13 -6.56 -17.13
C ARG A 59 10.22 -6.86 -15.63
N ASP A 60 11.39 -6.64 -15.04
CA ASP A 60 11.62 -6.85 -13.61
C ASP A 60 10.85 -5.84 -12.75
N GLN A 61 10.61 -4.62 -13.27
CA GLN A 61 9.83 -3.62 -12.55
C GLN A 61 8.37 -4.04 -12.37
N ASP A 62 7.75 -4.71 -13.33
CA ASP A 62 6.35 -5.18 -13.23
C ASP A 62 6.22 -6.30 -12.19
N ASP A 63 7.17 -7.26 -12.21
CA ASP A 63 7.30 -8.30 -11.18
C ASP A 63 7.53 -7.70 -9.79
N LEU A 64 8.44 -6.73 -9.67
CA LEU A 64 8.73 -6.04 -8.41
C LEU A 64 7.54 -5.22 -7.89
N ILE A 65 6.77 -4.57 -8.77
CA ILE A 65 5.53 -3.88 -8.39
C ILE A 65 4.50 -4.88 -7.86
N SER A 66 4.37 -6.04 -8.51
CA SER A 66 3.47 -7.10 -8.05
C SER A 66 3.88 -7.63 -6.67
N ILE A 67 5.16 -7.94 -6.48
CA ILE A 67 5.72 -8.39 -5.19
C ILE A 67 5.54 -7.32 -4.12
N GLY A 68 5.89 -6.07 -4.42
CA GLY A 68 5.76 -4.95 -3.49
C GLY A 68 4.31 -4.65 -3.11
N THR A 69 3.37 -4.84 -4.03
CA THR A 69 1.93 -4.71 -3.76
C THR A 69 1.45 -5.80 -2.80
N ILE A 70 1.91 -7.04 -2.96
CA ILE A 70 1.63 -8.12 -2.01
C ILE A 70 2.23 -7.80 -0.63
N GLY A 71 3.46 -7.28 -0.59
CA GLY A 71 4.12 -6.79 0.63
C GLY A 71 3.31 -5.71 1.33
N LEU A 72 2.80 -4.73 0.58
CA LEU A 72 1.93 -3.68 1.09
C LEU A 72 0.63 -4.23 1.68
N ILE A 73 -0.05 -5.15 0.97
CA ILE A 73 -1.29 -5.77 1.46
C ILE A 73 -1.02 -6.51 2.77
N LYS A 74 0.07 -7.28 2.85
CA LYS A 74 0.48 -7.99 4.06
C LYS A 74 0.83 -7.02 5.19
N ALA A 75 1.47 -5.90 4.87
CA ALA A 75 1.76 -4.85 5.83
C ALA A 75 0.47 -4.26 6.41
N VAL A 76 -0.50 -3.88 5.59
CA VAL A 76 -1.81 -3.38 6.03
C VAL A 76 -2.54 -4.40 6.91
N ASN A 77 -2.49 -5.68 6.54
CA ASN A 77 -3.13 -6.76 7.31
C ASN A 77 -2.51 -6.98 8.69
N THR A 78 -1.20 -6.80 8.81
CA THR A 78 -0.45 -7.07 10.05
C THR A 78 -0.12 -5.81 10.84
N PHE A 79 -0.49 -4.64 10.31
CA PHE A 79 -0.18 -3.36 10.92
C PHE A 79 -0.99 -3.17 12.20
N ASP A 80 -0.25 -2.81 13.25
CA ASP A 80 -0.80 -2.52 14.57
C ASP A 80 -0.72 -1.02 14.82
N TYR A 81 -1.88 -0.37 14.80
CA TYR A 81 -2.00 1.07 15.02
C TYR A 81 -1.72 1.47 16.47
N ALA A 82 -1.83 0.54 17.44
CA ALA A 82 -1.54 0.81 18.84
C ALA A 82 -0.04 1.08 19.09
N LYS A 83 0.83 0.63 18.18
CA LYS A 83 2.28 0.87 18.25
C LYS A 83 2.69 2.31 17.88
N GLY A 84 1.75 3.15 17.43
CA GLY A 84 1.99 4.57 17.14
C GLY A 84 2.90 4.85 15.93
N ALA A 85 3.35 3.82 15.21
CA ALA A 85 4.09 3.97 13.96
C ALA A 85 3.18 4.47 12.84
N ARG A 86 3.75 5.00 11.76
CA ARG A 86 2.99 5.30 10.53
C ARG A 86 2.89 4.06 9.67
N LEU A 87 1.73 3.80 9.07
CA LEU A 87 1.56 2.65 8.16
C LEU A 87 2.57 2.70 7.02
N ALA A 88 2.80 3.87 6.43
CA ALA A 88 3.78 4.05 5.35
C ALA A 88 5.21 3.58 5.74
N THR A 89 5.65 3.85 6.97
CA THR A 89 6.98 3.43 7.46
C THR A 89 7.06 1.92 7.69
N TYR A 90 5.96 1.32 8.15
CA TYR A 90 5.89 -0.12 8.31
C TYR A 90 5.82 -0.83 6.95
N ALA A 91 4.99 -0.32 6.05
CA ALA A 91 4.84 -0.81 4.68
C ALA A 91 6.16 -0.73 3.91
N SER A 92 6.92 0.36 4.00
CA SER A 92 8.23 0.45 3.34
C SER A 92 9.18 -0.67 3.78
N ARG A 93 9.16 -1.06 5.06
CA ARG A 93 9.98 -2.17 5.58
C ARG A 93 9.51 -3.55 5.12
N CYS A 94 8.25 -3.68 4.72
CA CYS A 94 7.73 -4.94 4.14
C CYS A 94 7.95 -5.03 2.62
N ILE A 95 8.23 -3.90 1.97
CA ILE A 95 8.48 -3.82 0.52
C ILE A 95 9.98 -3.88 0.22
N GLU A 96 10.82 -3.31 1.09
CA GLU A 96 12.29 -3.43 1.06
C GLU A 96 12.76 -4.86 1.33
#